data_AF-A0A959TG08-F1
#
_entry.id   AF-A0A959TG08-F1
#
_cell.length_a   1.000
_cell.length_b   1.000
_cell.length_c   1.000
_cell.angle_alpha   90.00
_cell.angle_beta   90.00
_cell.angle_gamma   90.00
#
_symmetry.space_group_name_H-M   'P 1'
#
loop_
_entity.id
_entity.type
_entity.pdbx_description
1 polymer ?
#
loop_
_entity_poly.entity_id
_entity_poly.type
_entity_poly.pdbx_seq_one_letter_code
_entity_poly.pdbx_strand_id
1 'polypeptide(L)'
;DFNDTPTDASIQKGLSATCDPSAGLVALMCVDQPEGHGSHNFRGDWAYLDQFITDPVTAGEVASAKALWDQRLLFRHPKYGRSPDKTYSGTSYKGGYSDHLPIVLRFR
;
A
#
# COMPACT_ATOMS: atom_id res chain seq x y z
N ASP A 1 -1.46 -5.50 -6.97
CA ASP A 1 -0.03 -5.21 -7.04
C ASP A 1 0.35 -4.66 -8.42
N PHE A 2 0.89 -3.44 -8.45
CA PHE A 2 1.45 -2.81 -9.64
C PHE A 2 2.98 -2.94 -9.73
N ASN A 3 3.64 -3.47 -8.70
CA ASN A 3 5.10 -3.46 -8.50
C ASN A 3 5.77 -2.08 -8.51
N ASP A 4 4.98 -1.01 -8.59
CA ASP A 4 5.39 0.38 -8.52
C ASP A 4 4.63 1.07 -7.40
N THR A 5 5.20 2.16 -6.87
CA THR A 5 4.55 3.02 -5.88
C THR A 5 3.62 4.04 -6.55
N PRO A 6 2.70 4.68 -5.80
CA PRO A 6 1.75 5.63 -6.39
C PRO A 6 2.43 6.84 -7.05
N THR A 7 3.68 7.13 -6.70
CA THR A 7 4.45 8.28 -7.19
C THR A 7 5.39 7.95 -8.35
N ASP A 8 5.50 6.67 -8.73
CA ASP A 8 6.37 6.26 -9.83
C ASP A 8 5.81 6.68 -11.20
N ALA A 9 6.71 6.81 -12.18
CA ALA A 9 6.38 7.34 -13.50
C ALA A 9 5.36 6.46 -14.27
N SER A 10 5.37 5.15 -14.07
CA SER A 10 4.39 4.23 -14.65
C SER A 10 2.96 4.57 -14.21
N ILE A 11 2.77 4.97 -12.95
CA ILE A 11 1.48 5.36 -12.39
C ILE A 11 1.13 6.81 -12.77
N GLN A 12 2.03 7.75 -12.47
CA GLN A 12 1.78 9.19 -12.63
C GLN A 12 1.73 9.65 -14.08
N LYS A 13 2.54 9.05 -14.96
CA LYS A 13 2.63 9.44 -16.38
C LYS A 13 2.04 8.39 -17.31
N GLY A 14 2.28 7.11 -17.02
CA GLY A 14 1.75 6.01 -17.82
C GLY A 14 0.23 5.91 -17.70
N LEU A 15 -0.29 5.87 -16.47
CA LEU A 15 -1.73 5.85 -16.21
C LEU A 15 -2.36 7.24 -16.07
N SER A 16 -1.55 8.29 -15.92
CA SER A 16 -2.03 9.63 -15.51
C SER A 16 -2.81 9.60 -14.19
N ALA A 17 -2.51 8.64 -13.31
CA ALA A 17 -3.12 8.52 -12.01
C ALA A 17 -2.26 9.22 -10.97
N THR A 18 -2.80 10.24 -10.31
CA THR A 18 -2.01 11.12 -9.44
C THR A 18 -2.51 11.13 -8.01
N CYS A 19 -1.75 11.73 -7.11
CA CYS A 19 -2.16 11.93 -5.72
C CYS A 19 -3.12 13.12 -5.55
N ASP A 20 -3.44 13.81 -6.64
CA ASP A 20 -4.38 14.92 -6.67
C ASP A 20 -5.81 14.38 -6.83
N PRO A 21 -6.70 14.57 -5.84
CA PRO A 21 -8.10 14.13 -5.92
C PRO A 21 -8.89 14.74 -7.08
N SER A 22 -8.38 15.80 -7.72
CA SER A 22 -9.01 16.48 -8.86
C SER A 22 -8.51 16.01 -10.23
N ALA A 23 -7.49 15.13 -10.27
CA ALA A 23 -6.95 14.59 -11.53
C ALA A 23 -7.90 13.58 -12.19
N GLY A 24 -7.74 13.32 -13.50
CA GLY A 24 -8.61 12.38 -14.22
C GLY A 24 -8.66 10.96 -13.63
N LEU A 25 -7.55 10.52 -13.02
CA LEU A 25 -7.48 9.33 -12.18
C LEU A 25 -6.72 9.68 -10.89
N VAL A 26 -7.21 9.13 -9.77
CA VAL A 26 -6.69 9.36 -8.43
C VAL A 26 -6.08 8.07 -7.88
N ALA A 27 -4.80 8.10 -7.55
CA ALA A 27 -4.09 7.02 -6.87
C ALA A 27 -4.27 7.15 -5.35
N LEU A 28 -5.21 6.40 -4.79
CA LEU A 28 -5.67 6.59 -3.40
C LEU A 28 -4.60 6.23 -2.35
N MET A 29 -3.60 5.41 -2.71
CA MET A 29 -2.52 5.02 -1.78
C MET A 29 -1.45 6.09 -1.58
N CYS A 30 -1.63 7.30 -2.11
CA CYS A 30 -0.84 8.48 -1.72
C CYS A 30 -1.70 9.65 -1.24
N VAL A 31 -3.00 9.43 -1.04
CA VAL A 31 -3.92 10.42 -0.46
C VAL A 31 -4.07 10.10 1.03
N ASP A 32 -3.80 11.07 1.89
CA ASP A 32 -3.96 11.00 3.36
C ASP A 32 -3.30 9.77 4.03
N GLN A 33 -2.20 9.27 3.48
CA GLN A 33 -1.48 8.15 4.07
C GLN A 33 -0.53 8.62 5.18
N PRO A 34 -0.46 7.90 6.32
CA PRO A 34 0.51 8.21 7.35
C PRO A 34 1.95 8.07 6.86
N GLU A 35 2.85 8.95 7.31
CA GLU A 35 4.27 8.83 7.03
C GLU A 35 4.83 7.50 7.57
N GLY A 36 5.67 6.84 6.78
CA GLY A 36 6.27 5.56 7.13
C GLY A 36 5.31 4.38 7.16
N HIS A 37 4.07 4.53 6.67
CA HIS A 37 3.15 3.42 6.43
C HIS A 37 3.24 2.90 4.99
N GLY A 38 2.84 1.65 4.81
CA GLY A 38 2.78 0.96 3.52
C GLY A 38 2.04 -0.36 3.66
N SER A 39 1.89 -1.08 2.55
CA SER A 39 1.44 -2.48 2.56
C SER A 39 2.59 -3.46 2.42
N HIS A 40 3.70 -3.07 1.80
CA HIS A 40 4.88 -3.88 1.63
C HIS A 40 6.08 -3.24 2.34
N ASN A 41 6.98 -4.07 2.90
CA ASN A 41 8.21 -3.59 3.53
C ASN A 41 9.44 -4.28 2.94
N PHE A 42 10.37 -3.47 2.46
CA PHE A 42 11.69 -3.92 2.03
C PHE A 42 12.77 -3.28 2.91
N ARG A 43 13.38 -4.09 3.79
CA ARG A 43 14.52 -3.68 4.64
C ARG A 43 14.24 -2.43 5.50
N GLY A 44 13.01 -2.28 5.98
CA GLY A 44 12.60 -1.14 6.80
C GLY A 44 11.85 -0.07 6.01
N ASP A 45 11.99 -0.03 4.69
CA ASP A 45 11.31 0.92 3.84
C ASP A 45 9.91 0.41 3.48
N TRP A 46 8.89 1.19 3.85
CA TRP A 46 7.49 0.89 3.59
C TRP A 46 7.02 1.55 2.29
N ALA A 47 6.27 0.79 1.50
CA ALA A 47 5.70 1.26 0.24
C ALA A 47 4.31 0.66 -0.03
N TYR A 48 3.55 1.30 -0.91
CA TYR A 48 2.27 0.81 -1.42
C TYR A 48 2.42 0.32 -2.86
N LEU A 49 2.72 -0.97 -3.03
CA LEU A 49 2.77 -1.61 -4.36
C LEU A 49 1.38 -2.04 -4.83
N ASP A 50 0.55 -2.49 -3.89
CA ASP A 50 -0.88 -2.64 -4.08
C ASP A 50 -1.54 -1.28 -4.01
N GLN A 51 -2.40 -0.97 -4.99
CA GLN A 51 -3.02 0.35 -5.10
C GLN A 51 -4.50 0.27 -5.51
N PHE A 52 -5.29 1.21 -5.01
CA PHE A 52 -6.59 1.55 -5.58
C PHE A 52 -6.44 2.82 -6.41
N ILE A 53 -6.86 2.75 -7.67
CA ILE A 53 -6.89 3.88 -8.59
C ILE A 53 -8.32 4.02 -9.08
N THR A 54 -8.86 5.24 -9.06
CA THR A 54 -10.26 5.48 -9.38
C THR A 54 -10.48 6.87 -10.00
N ASP A 55 -11.64 7.11 -10.58
CA ASP A 55 -12.01 8.44 -11.09
C ASP A 55 -12.39 9.39 -9.93
N PRO A 56 -12.38 10.72 -10.15
CA PRO A 56 -12.73 11.70 -9.12
C PRO A 56 -14.10 11.54 -8.48
N VAL A 57 -15.10 11.07 -9.23
CA VAL A 57 -16.47 10.91 -8.70
C VAL A 57 -16.46 9.79 -7.67
N THR A 58 -15.89 8.65 -8.01
CA THR A 58 -15.76 7.52 -7.07
C THR A 58 -14.83 7.85 -5.90
N ALA A 59 -13.70 8.55 -6.14
CA ALA A 59 -12.83 9.05 -5.06
C ALA A 59 -13.60 9.95 -4.09
N GLY A 60 -14.51 10.76 -4.63
CA GLY A 60 -15.43 11.60 -3.90
C GLY A 60 -16.38 10.85 -2.95
N GLU A 61 -16.57 9.53 -3.09
CA GLU A 61 -17.39 8.67 -2.23
C GLU A 61 -16.55 7.82 -1.24
N VAL A 62 -15.22 7.88 -1.34
CA VAL A 62 -14.32 7.12 -0.46
C VAL A 62 -14.25 7.77 0.91
N ALA A 63 -14.55 6.99 1.95
CA ALA A 63 -14.36 7.36 3.35
C ALA A 63 -12.92 7.13 3.81
N SER A 64 -12.27 6.05 3.36
CA SER A 64 -10.85 5.80 3.62
C SER A 64 -10.27 4.76 2.67
N ALA A 65 -9.01 4.92 2.29
CA ALA A 65 -8.20 3.90 1.62
C ALA A 65 -6.88 3.75 2.39
N LYS A 66 -6.50 2.55 2.84
CA LYS A 66 -5.27 2.35 3.65
C LYS A 66 -4.82 0.89 3.71
N ALA A 67 -3.56 0.65 4.06
CA ALA A 67 -3.13 -0.68 4.52
C ALA A 67 -3.76 -1.04 5.87
N LEU A 68 -4.10 -2.31 6.07
CA LEU A 68 -4.58 -2.86 7.33
C LEU A 68 -3.41 -3.21 8.25
N TRP A 69 -3.08 -2.30 9.16
CA TRP A 69 -2.01 -2.46 10.16
C TRP A 69 -2.49 -3.20 11.43
N ASP A 70 -2.97 -4.42 11.25
CA ASP A 70 -3.33 -5.31 12.37
C ASP A 70 -2.08 -5.99 12.94
N GLN A 71 -1.94 -6.02 14.27
CA GLN A 71 -0.77 -6.63 14.94
C GLN A 71 -0.61 -8.12 14.60
N ARG A 72 -1.70 -8.81 14.27
CA ARG A 72 -1.67 -10.23 13.86
C ARG A 72 -1.03 -10.44 12.49
N LEU A 73 -0.97 -9.40 11.66
CA LEU A 73 -0.37 -9.44 10.32
C LEU A 73 1.06 -8.91 10.30
N LEU A 74 1.59 -8.50 11.46
CA LEU A 74 2.87 -7.82 11.57
C LEU A 74 3.87 -8.68 12.34
N PHE A 75 5.08 -8.74 11.80
CA PHE A 75 6.27 -9.28 12.44
C PHE A 75 7.20 -8.15 12.86
N ARG A 76 7.87 -8.28 14.01
CA ARG A 76 8.88 -7.31 14.46
C ARG A 76 10.28 -7.84 14.13
N HIS A 77 10.79 -7.48 12.97
CA HIS A 77 12.14 -7.77 12.54
C HIS A 77 13.16 -7.11 13.48
N PRO A 78 14.18 -7.85 13.97
CA PRO A 78 15.13 -7.34 14.96
C PRO A 78 15.94 -6.13 14.48
N LYS A 79 16.23 -6.07 13.17
CA LYS A 79 17.01 -4.98 12.56
C LYS A 79 16.15 -3.87 11.94
N TYR A 80 14.97 -4.22 11.41
CA TYR A 80 14.21 -3.34 10.51
C TYR A 80 12.88 -2.88 11.12
N GLY A 81 12.59 -3.29 12.35
CA GLY A 81 11.34 -2.94 13.01
C GLY A 81 10.17 -3.74 12.46
N ARG A 82 9.00 -3.11 12.32
CA ARG A 82 7.80 -3.80 11.84
C ARG A 82 7.94 -4.15 10.35
N SER A 83 7.46 -5.33 9.98
CA SER A 83 7.27 -5.78 8.60
C SER A 83 6.02 -6.65 8.51
N PRO A 84 5.47 -6.93 7.33
CA PRO A 84 4.45 -7.96 7.18
C PRO A 84 4.97 -9.31 7.68
N ASP A 85 4.11 -10.07 8.34
CA ASP A 85 4.40 -11.43 8.77
C ASP A 85 4.34 -12.37 7.58
N LYS A 86 5.47 -12.51 6.90
CA LYS A 86 5.59 -13.21 5.61
C LYS A 86 5.55 -14.72 5.74
N THR A 87 4.95 -15.38 4.76
CA THR A 87 4.92 -16.85 4.68
C THR A 87 6.32 -17.44 4.42
N TYR A 88 7.10 -16.77 3.57
CA TYR A 88 8.47 -17.17 3.21
C TYR A 88 9.44 -16.00 3.29
N SER A 89 10.70 -16.30 3.61
CA SER A 89 11.83 -15.40 3.45
C SER A 89 12.92 -16.12 2.69
N GLY A 90 13.11 -15.76 1.41
CA GLY A 90 13.90 -16.58 0.49
C GLY A 90 13.28 -17.97 0.37
N THR A 91 14.08 -19.01 0.58
CA THR A 91 13.61 -20.40 0.55
C THR A 91 13.08 -20.92 1.89
N SER A 92 13.14 -20.11 2.96
CA SER A 92 12.74 -20.53 4.30
C SER A 92 11.29 -20.18 4.59
N TYR A 93 10.46 -21.19 4.85
CA TYR A 93 9.10 -21.02 5.38
C TYR A 93 9.13 -20.44 6.79
N LYS A 94 8.29 -19.45 7.06
CA LYS A 94 8.18 -18.73 8.34
C LYS A 94 6.85 -18.94 9.04
N GLY A 95 5.81 -19.35 8.32
CA GLY A 95 4.48 -19.58 8.89
C GLY A 95 3.56 -18.36 8.96
N GLY A 96 4.04 -17.19 8.54
CA GLY A 96 3.22 -15.98 8.44
C GLY A 96 2.21 -16.02 7.28
N TYR A 97 1.39 -14.97 7.20
CA TYR A 97 0.28 -14.85 6.26
C TYR A 97 0.69 -14.39 4.85
N SER A 98 1.48 -13.33 4.76
CA SER A 98 1.87 -12.70 3.48
C SER A 98 2.99 -11.68 3.71
N ASP A 99 3.84 -11.49 2.71
CA ASP A 99 4.82 -10.41 2.66
C ASP A 99 4.20 -9.05 2.30
N HIS A 100 2.89 -9.00 2.07
CA HIS A 100 2.09 -7.79 1.88
C HIS A 100 0.97 -7.72 2.94
N LEU A 101 0.69 -6.52 3.44
CA LEU A 101 -0.54 -6.23 4.19
C LEU A 101 -1.68 -6.01 3.20
N PRO A 102 -2.92 -6.43 3.54
CA PRO A 102 -4.09 -6.04 2.77
C PRO A 102 -4.25 -4.53 2.71
N ILE A 103 -4.63 -4.00 1.54
CA ILE A 103 -5.17 -2.65 1.43
C ILE A 103 -6.70 -2.72 1.49
N VAL A 104 -7.31 -1.76 2.17
CA VAL A 104 -8.75 -1.72 2.43
C VAL A 104 -9.29 -0.39 1.94
N LEU A 105 -10.35 -0.48 1.15
CA LEU A 105 -11.16 0.65 0.70
C LEU A 105 -12.50 0.63 1.43
N ARG A 106 -12.91 1.78 1.95
CA ARG A 106 -14.22 1.98 2.59
C ARG A 106 -14.92 3.14 1.92
N PHE A 107 -16.16 2.92 1.48
CA PHE A 107 -17.06 3.95 0.97
C PHE A 107 -17.86 4.58 2.13
N ARG A 108 -18.42 5.78 1.90
CA ARG A 108 -19.34 6.43 2.82
C ARG A 108 -20.65 5.66 2.99
#